data_AF-A0AAW6KI99-F1
#
_entry.id   AF-A0AAW6KI99-F1
#
_cell.length_a   1.000
_cell.length_b   1.000
_cell.length_c   1.000
_cell.angle_alpha   90.00
_cell.angle_beta   90.00
_cell.angle_gamma   90.00
#
_symmetry.space_group_name_H-M   'P 1'
#
loop_
_entity.id
_entity.type
_entity.pdbx_description
1 polymer ?
#
loop_
_entity_poly.entity_id
_entity_poly.type
_entity_poly.pdbx_seq_one_letter_code
_entity_poly.pdbx_strand_id
1 'polypeptide(L)'
;VSTIGSSDNHKKVLENPDMISQTVLSKGLDSGTAFEILSIDIADVDIGKNIGAILQTDQAEADKNIAQAKAEERRAMAVAQEQEMRARVEEMRAKVVEAEAEVPLAMSEALRSGKIGVMDYLNMKNIDADTDMRDSFGKMTKDQNEEDHK
;
A
#
# COMPACT_ATOMS: atom_id res chain seq x y z
N VAL A 1 53.79 -16.96 -11.60
CA VAL A 1 54.19 -16.71 -10.20
C VAL A 1 53.34 -15.55 -9.70
N SER A 2 52.30 -15.80 -8.89
CA SER A 2 51.35 -14.76 -8.41
C SER A 2 50.87 -15.02 -6.98
N THR A 3 51.64 -15.76 -6.18
CA THR A 3 51.19 -16.21 -4.85
C THR A 3 52.18 -15.76 -3.78
N ILE A 4 52.37 -14.44 -3.69
CA ILE A 4 53.06 -13.81 -2.56
C ILE A 4 51.95 -13.20 -1.69
N GLY A 5 51.62 -13.89 -0.59
CA GLY A 5 50.62 -13.44 0.41
C GLY A 5 49.16 -13.43 -0.08
N SER A 6 48.43 -14.54 0.03
CA SER A 6 46.97 -14.57 -0.13
C SER A 6 46.30 -14.56 1.25
N SER A 7 45.19 -13.84 1.39
CA SER A 7 44.33 -13.87 2.58
C SER A 7 42.91 -14.18 2.16
N ASP A 8 42.21 -15.01 2.95
CA ASP A 8 40.83 -15.42 2.65
C ASP A 8 39.83 -14.26 2.68
N ASN A 9 40.17 -13.18 3.40
CA ASN A 9 39.32 -12.01 3.51
C ASN A 9 40.16 -10.74 3.48
N HIS A 10 39.89 -9.86 2.52
CA HIS A 10 40.52 -8.55 2.40
C HIS A 10 40.36 -7.71 3.68
N LYS A 11 39.29 -7.90 4.47
CA LYS A 11 39.12 -7.23 5.77
C LYS A 11 40.24 -7.56 6.76
N LYS A 12 40.68 -8.82 6.82
CA LYS A 12 41.78 -9.23 7.73
C LYS A 12 43.09 -8.55 7.37
N VAL A 13 43.31 -8.29 6.09
CA VAL A 13 44.49 -7.58 5.57
C VAL A 13 44.40 -6.08 5.89
N LEU A 14 43.20 -5.50 5.80
CA LEU A 14 42.98 -4.09 6.14
C LEU A 14 43.09 -3.81 7.64
N GLU A 15 42.69 -4.76 8.48
CA GLU A 15 42.79 -4.62 9.94
C GLU A 15 44.25 -4.70 10.42
N ASN A 16 45.07 -5.55 9.79
CA ASN A 16 46.48 -5.73 10.14
C ASN A 16 47.32 -6.04 8.88
N PRO A 17 47.82 -5.02 8.16
CA PRO A 17 48.54 -5.22 6.89
C PRO A 17 49.86 -5.98 7.08
N ASP A 18 50.50 -5.87 8.24
CA ASP A 18 51.73 -6.59 8.60
C ASP A 18 51.58 -8.12 8.62
N MET A 19 50.35 -8.64 8.68
CA MET A 19 50.10 -10.09 8.57
C MET A 19 50.57 -10.64 7.21
N ILE A 20 50.48 -9.85 6.15
CA ILE A 20 50.95 -10.24 4.82
C ILE A 20 52.48 -10.33 4.79
N SER A 21 53.18 -9.34 5.35
CA SER A 21 54.65 -9.33 5.35
C SER A 21 55.22 -10.54 6.11
N GLN A 22 54.63 -10.90 7.26
CA GLN A 22 55.00 -12.11 8.00
C GLN A 22 54.68 -13.41 7.23
N THR A 23 53.55 -13.47 6.54
CA THR A 23 53.17 -14.64 5.73
C THR A 23 54.09 -14.81 4.52
N VAL A 24 54.64 -13.72 3.99
CA VAL A 24 55.61 -13.74 2.89
C VAL A 24 57.01 -14.12 3.36
N LEU A 25 57.47 -13.60 4.50
CA LEU A 25 58.71 -14.02 5.16
C LEU A 25 58.70 -15.52 5.48
N SER A 26 57.61 -16.02 6.09
CA SER A 26 57.48 -17.45 6.45
C SER A 26 57.40 -18.40 5.25
N LYS A 27 56.98 -17.91 4.07
CA LYS A 27 56.99 -18.69 2.82
C LYS A 27 58.38 -18.79 2.16
N GLY A 28 59.42 -18.19 2.76
CA GLY A 28 60.80 -18.36 2.32
C GLY A 28 61.13 -17.56 1.06
N LEU A 29 60.83 -16.26 1.05
CA LEU A 29 61.18 -15.36 -0.06
C LEU A 29 62.71 -15.30 -0.29
N ASP A 30 63.48 -15.53 0.76
CA ASP A 30 64.95 -15.64 0.79
C ASP A 30 65.48 -16.98 0.25
N SER A 31 64.61 -17.98 0.05
CA SER A 31 64.99 -19.33 -0.39
C SER A 31 65.65 -19.30 -1.78
N GLY A 32 66.97 -19.54 -1.79
CA GLY A 32 67.78 -19.56 -3.01
C GLY A 32 68.62 -18.30 -3.24
N THR A 33 68.64 -17.37 -2.29
CA THR A 33 69.50 -16.17 -2.32
C THR A 33 70.57 -16.25 -1.22
N ALA A 34 71.71 -15.60 -1.43
CA ALA A 34 72.78 -15.50 -0.42
C ALA A 34 72.55 -14.34 0.58
N PHE A 35 71.33 -13.82 0.64
CA PHE A 35 70.95 -12.65 1.42
C PHE A 35 69.84 -13.02 2.41
N GLU A 36 69.91 -12.45 3.61
CA GLU A 36 68.87 -12.55 4.63
C GLU A 36 67.97 -11.31 4.56
N ILE A 37 66.65 -11.52 4.50
CA ILE A 37 65.67 -10.43 4.48
C ILE A 37 65.33 -10.07 5.92
N LEU A 38 65.72 -8.87 6.36
CA LEU A 38 65.46 -8.36 7.72
C LEU A 38 64.01 -7.87 7.91
N SER A 39 63.48 -7.10 6.95
CA SER A 39 62.13 -6.56 6.99
C SER A 39 61.54 -6.44 5.60
N ILE A 40 60.21 -6.50 5.52
CA ILE A 40 59.44 -6.23 4.32
C ILE A 40 58.44 -5.14 4.69
N ASP A 41 58.56 -3.99 4.04
CA ASP A 41 57.64 -2.87 4.22
C ASP A 41 56.57 -2.86 3.12
N ILE A 42 55.38 -2.38 3.47
CA ILE A 42 54.28 -2.22 2.52
C ILE A 42 54.33 -0.79 1.98
N ALA A 43 54.50 -0.66 0.66
CA ALA A 43 54.58 0.65 0.01
C ALA A 43 53.20 1.27 -0.24
N ASP A 44 52.23 0.47 -0.71
CA ASP A 44 50.86 0.93 -0.99
C ASP A 44 49.87 -0.24 -0.96
N VAL A 45 48.60 0.05 -0.68
CA VAL A 45 47.50 -0.93 -0.64
C VAL A 45 46.30 -0.39 -1.41
N ASP A 46 46.12 -0.89 -2.62
CA ASP A 46 44.95 -0.57 -3.45
C ASP A 46 43.76 -1.47 -3.16
N ILE A 47 42.63 -0.86 -2.79
CA ILE A 47 41.36 -1.58 -2.59
C ILE A 47 40.54 -1.47 -3.88
N GLY A 48 40.25 -2.62 -4.50
CA GLY A 48 39.35 -2.70 -5.65
C GLY A 48 37.89 -2.39 -5.31
N LYS A 49 37.01 -2.43 -6.31
CA LYS A 49 35.58 -2.22 -6.09
C LYS A 49 34.99 -3.32 -5.19
N ASN A 50 34.22 -2.93 -4.18
CA ASN A 50 33.48 -3.86 -3.33
C ASN A 50 32.21 -4.36 -4.04
N ILE A 51 32.37 -5.37 -4.88
CA ILE A 51 31.30 -5.96 -5.69
C ILE A 51 30.14 -6.45 -4.81
N GLY A 52 30.43 -6.97 -3.61
CA GLY A 52 29.40 -7.46 -2.69
C GLY A 52 28.47 -6.35 -2.19
N ALA A 53 29.01 -5.17 -1.84
CA ALA A 53 28.20 -4.02 -1.42
C ALA A 53 27.35 -3.46 -2.57
N ILE A 54 27.90 -3.45 -3.78
CA ILE A 54 27.18 -3.03 -4.99
C ILE A 54 26.01 -3.99 -5.25
N LEU A 55 26.28 -5.31 -5.28
CA LEU A 55 25.23 -6.31 -5.49
C LEU A 55 24.14 -6.25 -4.42
N GLN A 56 24.50 -6.01 -3.15
CA GLN A 56 23.52 -5.83 -2.07
C GLN A 56 22.66 -4.57 -2.26
N THR A 57 23.25 -3.50 -2.79
CA THR A 57 22.53 -2.25 -3.08
C THR A 57 21.58 -2.44 -4.26
N ASP A 58 22.06 -3.06 -5.34
CA ASP A 58 21.25 -3.37 -6.52
C ASP A 58 20.09 -4.30 -6.19
N GLN A 59 20.33 -5.30 -5.33
CA GLN A 59 19.29 -6.20 -4.86
C GLN A 59 18.23 -5.47 -4.02
N ALA A 60 18.66 -4.58 -3.12
CA ALA A 60 17.73 -3.75 -2.34
C ALA A 60 16.91 -2.79 -3.22
N GLU A 61 17.51 -2.25 -4.27
CA GLU A 61 16.82 -1.39 -5.23
C GLU A 61 15.79 -2.16 -6.05
N ALA A 62 16.14 -3.37 -6.50
CA ALA A 62 15.20 -4.27 -7.16
C ALA A 62 14.01 -4.62 -6.24
N ASP A 63 14.28 -4.98 -4.97
CA ASP A 63 13.25 -5.29 -3.98
C ASP A 63 12.34 -4.07 -3.73
N LYS A 64 12.92 -2.86 -3.64
CA LYS A 64 12.16 -1.62 -3.52
C LYS A 64 11.22 -1.41 -4.71
N ASN A 65 11.71 -1.63 -5.93
CA ASN A 65 10.91 -1.46 -7.15
C ASN A 65 9.76 -2.48 -7.21
N ILE A 66 10.02 -3.74 -6.84
CA ILE A 66 8.99 -4.78 -6.75
C ILE A 66 7.92 -4.39 -5.71
N ALA A 67 8.34 -3.90 -4.54
CA ALA A 67 7.43 -3.47 -3.49
C ALA A 67 6.57 -2.28 -3.93
N GLN A 68 7.15 -1.30 -4.62
CA GLN A 68 6.43 -0.15 -5.16
C GLN A 68 5.41 -0.56 -6.23
N ALA A 69 5.80 -1.41 -7.18
CA ALA A 69 4.90 -1.92 -8.22
C ALA A 69 3.70 -2.67 -7.61
N LYS A 70 3.94 -3.51 -6.60
CA LYS A 70 2.87 -4.24 -5.90
C LYS A 70 1.93 -3.32 -5.11
N ALA A 71 2.46 -2.24 -4.54
CA ALA A 71 1.65 -1.24 -3.86
C ALA A 71 0.76 -0.48 -4.85
N GLU A 72 1.27 -0.19 -6.04
CA GLU A 72 0.53 0.47 -7.11
C GLU A 72 -0.54 -0.43 -7.73
N GLU A 73 -0.23 -1.71 -7.97
CA GLU A 73 -1.19 -2.72 -8.40
C GLU A 73 -2.39 -2.81 -7.44
N ARG A 74 -2.14 -2.82 -6.14
CA ARG A 74 -3.19 -2.81 -5.11
C ARG A 74 -4.04 -1.54 -5.15
N ARG A 75 -3.43 -0.38 -5.37
CA ARG A 75 -4.18 0.88 -5.51
C ARG A 75 -5.08 0.84 -6.74
N ALA A 76 -4.57 0.38 -7.88
CA ALA A 76 -5.35 0.27 -9.10
C ALA A 76 -6.54 -0.68 -8.92
N MET A 77 -6.33 -1.84 -8.28
CA MET A 77 -7.41 -2.77 -7.96
C MET A 77 -8.45 -2.16 -7.01
N ALA A 78 -8.02 -1.42 -5.99
CA ALA A 78 -8.94 -0.76 -5.06
C ALA A 78 -9.82 0.28 -5.76
N VAL A 79 -9.23 1.09 -6.66
CA VAL A 79 -9.99 2.07 -7.46
C VAL A 79 -10.98 1.36 -8.38
N ALA A 80 -10.58 0.27 -9.05
CA ALA A 80 -11.48 -0.51 -9.88
C ALA A 80 -12.66 -1.08 -9.09
N GLN A 81 -12.39 -1.62 -7.89
CA GLN A 81 -13.42 -2.13 -6.99
C GLN A 81 -14.36 -1.03 -6.51
N GLU A 82 -13.84 0.16 -6.20
CA GLU A 82 -14.66 1.31 -5.82
C GLU A 82 -15.61 1.71 -6.97
N GLN A 83 -15.12 1.74 -8.21
CA GLN A 83 -15.95 2.01 -9.39
C GLN A 83 -17.03 0.94 -9.60
N GLU A 84 -16.67 -0.34 -9.45
CA GLU A 84 -17.64 -1.44 -9.53
C GLU A 84 -18.74 -1.30 -8.46
N MET A 85 -18.36 -0.96 -7.22
CA MET A 85 -19.32 -0.73 -6.14
C MET A 85 -20.22 0.48 -6.40
N ARG A 86 -19.67 1.58 -6.94
CA ARG A 86 -20.47 2.76 -7.33
C ARG A 86 -21.50 2.39 -8.39
N ALA A 87 -21.08 1.67 -9.44
CA ALA A 87 -21.99 1.19 -10.48
C ALA A 87 -23.09 0.27 -9.91
N ARG A 88 -22.73 -0.64 -8.98
CA ARG A 88 -23.71 -1.50 -8.30
C ARG A 88 -24.70 -0.71 -7.45
N VAL A 89 -24.25 0.34 -6.75
CA VAL A 89 -25.14 1.22 -5.98
C VAL A 89 -26.12 1.95 -6.91
N GLU A 90 -25.66 2.43 -8.06
CA GLU A 90 -26.52 3.06 -9.06
C GLU A 90 -27.54 2.08 -9.64
N GLU A 91 -27.13 0.87 -10.00
CA GLU A 91 -28.03 -0.19 -10.49
C GLU A 91 -29.11 -0.52 -9.44
N MET A 92 -28.71 -0.68 -8.17
CA MET A 92 -29.64 -0.98 -7.10
C MET A 92 -30.60 0.19 -6.82
N ARG A 93 -30.12 1.44 -6.91
CA ARG A 93 -31.00 2.62 -6.83
C ARG A 93 -32.02 2.66 -7.96
N ALA A 94 -31.60 2.34 -9.18
CA ALA A 94 -32.52 2.26 -10.32
C ALA A 94 -33.62 1.22 -10.08
N LYS A 95 -33.29 0.05 -9.53
CA LYS A 95 -34.27 -0.99 -9.15
C LYS A 95 -35.23 -0.53 -8.05
N VAL A 96 -34.75 0.23 -7.06
CA VAL A 96 -35.62 0.79 -6.02
C VAL A 96 -36.62 1.77 -6.64
N VAL A 97 -36.15 2.66 -7.51
CA VAL A 97 -37.01 3.63 -8.20
C VAL A 97 -38.02 2.93 -9.11
N GLU A 98 -37.62 1.86 -9.80
CA GLU A 98 -38.53 1.03 -10.61
C GLU A 98 -39.65 0.43 -9.75
N ALA A 99 -39.30 -0.17 -8.60
CA ALA A 99 -40.28 -0.73 -7.67
C ALA A 99 -41.18 0.34 -7.03
N GLU A 100 -40.63 1.50 -6.68
CA GLU A 100 -41.42 2.63 -6.15
C GLU A 100 -42.40 3.17 -7.18
N ALA A 101 -42.03 3.19 -8.48
CA ALA A 101 -42.91 3.64 -9.55
C ALA A 101 -44.11 2.70 -9.80
N GLU A 102 -44.02 1.43 -9.42
CA GLU A 102 -45.15 0.50 -9.50
C GLU A 102 -46.30 0.89 -8.55
N VAL A 103 -46.00 1.51 -7.39
CA VAL A 103 -47.02 1.85 -6.38
C VAL A 103 -47.99 2.93 -6.87
N PRO A 104 -47.55 4.09 -7.41
CA PRO A 104 -48.46 5.07 -8.02
C PRO A 104 -49.24 4.50 -9.19
N LEU A 105 -48.61 3.63 -10.01
CA LEU A 105 -49.28 3.01 -11.15
C LEU A 105 -50.42 2.10 -10.68
N ALA A 106 -50.15 1.21 -9.73
CA ALA A 106 -51.16 0.34 -9.12
C ALA A 106 -52.27 1.13 -8.42
N MET A 107 -51.91 2.24 -7.75
CA MET A 107 -52.89 3.12 -7.10
C MET A 107 -53.78 3.85 -8.13
N SER A 108 -53.21 4.28 -9.25
CA SER A 108 -53.96 4.88 -10.36
C SER A 108 -54.93 3.88 -11.00
N GLU A 109 -54.53 2.62 -11.12
CA GLU A 109 -55.38 1.54 -11.63
C GLU A 109 -56.49 1.18 -10.63
N ALA A 110 -56.20 1.15 -9.33
CA ALA A 110 -57.18 0.91 -8.28
C ALA A 110 -58.26 2.01 -8.23
N LEU A 111 -57.87 3.28 -8.43
CA LEU A 111 -58.80 4.41 -8.58
C LEU A 111 -59.64 4.30 -9.84
N ARG A 112 -59.04 3.96 -11.00
CA ARG A 112 -59.75 3.82 -12.28
C ARG A 112 -60.71 2.63 -12.30
N SER A 113 -60.34 1.52 -11.66
CA SER A 113 -61.16 0.31 -11.55
C SER A 113 -62.23 0.40 -10.45
N GLY A 114 -62.26 1.49 -9.69
CA GLY A 114 -63.24 1.73 -8.62
C GLY A 114 -63.02 0.90 -7.35
N LYS A 115 -61.83 0.30 -7.18
CA LYS A 115 -61.46 -0.45 -5.97
C LYS A 115 -61.13 0.46 -4.78
N ILE A 116 -60.78 1.72 -5.05
CA ILE A 116 -60.52 2.77 -4.05
C ILE A 116 -61.42 3.97 -4.38
N GLY A 117 -62.09 4.52 -3.37
CA GLY A 117 -62.93 5.70 -3.52
C GLY A 117 -62.15 7.02 -3.50
N VAL A 118 -62.73 8.08 -4.06
CA VAL A 118 -62.13 9.43 -4.03
C VAL A 118 -61.96 9.94 -2.58
N MET A 119 -62.92 9.63 -1.70
CA MET A 119 -62.82 9.99 -0.29
C MET A 119 -61.70 9.23 0.44
N ASP A 120 -61.44 7.97 0.08
CA ASP A 120 -60.37 7.16 0.68
C ASP A 120 -58.99 7.73 0.28
N TYR A 121 -58.83 8.16 -0.97
CA TYR A 121 -57.61 8.82 -1.44
C TYR A 121 -57.35 10.17 -0.73
N LEU A 122 -58.40 10.97 -0.54
CA LEU A 122 -58.30 12.24 0.19
C LEU A 122 -57.95 12.02 1.67
N ASN A 123 -58.53 10.99 2.30
CA ASN A 123 -58.19 10.60 3.67
C ASN A 123 -56.73 10.15 3.78
N MET A 124 -56.24 9.34 2.84
CA MET A 124 -54.84 8.93 2.79
C MET A 124 -53.91 10.14 2.68
N LYS A 125 -54.21 11.07 1.77
CA LYS A 125 -53.42 12.30 1.59
C LYS A 125 -53.41 13.20 2.84
N ASN A 126 -54.51 13.23 3.60
CA ASN A 126 -54.56 13.96 4.87
C ASN A 126 -53.69 13.30 5.95
N ILE A 127 -53.67 11.97 6.02
CA ILE A 127 -52.82 11.22 6.97
C ILE A 127 -51.34 11.42 6.64
N ASP A 128 -50.97 11.40 5.36
CA ASP A 128 -49.59 11.67 4.91
C ASP A 128 -49.16 13.09 5.31
N ALA A 129 -50.02 14.09 5.07
CA ALA A 129 -49.74 15.47 5.46
C ALA A 129 -49.59 15.64 6.99
N ASP A 130 -50.42 14.97 7.78
CA ASP A 130 -50.30 14.96 9.24
C ASP A 130 -49.00 14.28 9.71
N THR A 131 -48.54 13.26 8.98
CA THR A 131 -47.29 12.55 9.28
C THR A 131 -46.08 13.43 8.96
N ASP A 132 -46.06 14.07 7.79
CA ASP A 132 -45.01 15.01 7.40
C ASP A 132 -44.89 16.21 8.37
N MET A 133 -46.04 16.73 8.84
CA MET A 133 -46.08 17.77 9.86
C MET A 133 -45.45 17.27 11.17
N ARG A 134 -45.82 16.07 11.63
CA ARG A 134 -45.28 15.47 12.87
C ARG A 134 -43.77 15.24 12.78
N ASP A 135 -43.28 14.74 11.66
CA ASP A 135 -41.85 14.53 11.43
C ASP A 135 -41.08 15.85 11.43
N SER A 136 -41.66 16.89 10.84
CA SER A 136 -41.08 18.24 10.83
C SER A 136 -40.99 18.84 12.24
N PHE A 137 -42.05 18.70 13.05
CA PHE A 137 -42.01 19.08 14.46
C PHE A 137 -40.98 18.26 15.25
N GLY A 138 -40.91 16.95 15.03
CA GLY A 138 -39.94 16.06 15.70
C GLY A 138 -38.49 16.42 15.40
N LYS A 139 -38.17 16.82 14.16
CA LYS A 139 -36.83 17.31 13.78
C LYS A 139 -36.51 18.66 14.42
N MET A 140 -37.43 19.63 14.38
CA MET A 140 -37.23 20.94 15.03
C MET A 140 -36.99 20.82 16.53
N THR A 141 -37.72 19.96 17.23
CA THR A 141 -37.51 19.74 18.67
C THR A 141 -36.17 19.06 18.98
N LYS A 142 -35.68 18.21 18.06
CA LYS A 142 -34.38 17.54 18.23
C LYS A 142 -33.22 18.51 18.04
N ASP A 143 -33.28 19.38 17.05
CA ASP A 143 -32.26 20.40 16.78
C ASP A 143 -32.18 21.45 17.92
N GLN A 144 -33.32 21.86 18.49
CA GLN A 144 -33.36 22.78 19.65
C GLN A 144 -32.71 22.19 20.90
N ASN A 145 -32.90 20.89 21.16
CA ASN A 145 -32.27 20.22 22.31
C ASN A 145 -30.74 20.03 22.14
N GLU A 146 -30.23 19.99 20.90
CA GLU A 146 -28.78 19.92 20.63
C GLU A 146 -28.09 21.29 20.73
N GLU A 147 -28.82 22.39 20.50
CA GLU A 147 -28.31 23.77 20.69
C GLU A 147 -28.29 24.19 22.17
N ASP A 148 -29.27 23.78 22.97
CA ASP A 148 -29.34 24.09 24.42
C ASP A 148 -28.30 23.30 25.27
N HIS A 149 -27.64 22.29 24.70
CA HIS A 149 -26.63 21.44 25.35
C HIS A 149 -25.16 21.75 24.97
N LYS A 150 -24.90 22.83 24.22
CA LYS A 150 -23.54 23.36 23.95
C LYS A 150 -23.21 24.56 24.83
#